data_AF-A0A7Y3RLN3-F1
#
_entry.id   AF-A0A7Y3RLN3-F1
#
_cell.length_a   1.000
_cell.length_b   1.000
_cell.length_c   1.000
_cell.angle_alpha   90.00
_cell.angle_beta   90.00
_cell.angle_gamma   90.00
#
_symmetry.space_group_name_H-M   'P 1'
#
loop_
_entity.id
_entity.type
_entity.pdbx_description
1 polymer ?
#
loop_
_entity_poly.entity_id
_entity_poly.type
_entity_poly.pdbx_seq_one_letter_code
_entity_poly.pdbx_strand_id
1 'polypeptide(L)'
;MIRVFLPLVLALVAYAGPWTGAGEGQVYGYDLAETTKDCFLDLNPSFTGECAPTGSLRDRLVTYTVIGGAIAAVLSVFGLLPLIGRLTSLVVLIVGAAGAVAAVLTLLESSAQLMGWGAWGSLAAGVACIAGGLDGLRGGRD
;
A
#
# COMPACT_ATOMS: atom_id res chain seq x y z
N MET A 1 -3.47 18.67 4.43
CA MET A 1 -2.65 17.87 5.38
C MET A 1 -3.09 16.41 5.49
N ILE A 2 -4.38 16.10 5.70
CA ILE A 2 -4.90 14.71 5.77
C ILE A 2 -4.52 13.84 4.55
N ARG A 3 -4.44 14.43 3.35
CA ARG A 3 -4.08 13.73 2.11
C ARG A 3 -2.65 13.15 2.09
N VAL A 4 -1.73 13.68 2.90
CA VAL A 4 -0.34 13.17 3.02
C VAL A 4 -0.25 12.05 4.07
N PHE A 5 -0.98 12.21 5.17
CA PHE A 5 -0.95 11.26 6.27
C PHE A 5 -1.61 9.93 5.92
N LEU A 6 -2.69 9.93 5.14
CA LEU A 6 -3.40 8.71 4.78
C LEU A 6 -2.57 7.67 4.01
N PRO A 7 -1.90 8.01 2.89
CA PRO A 7 -1.07 7.05 2.16
C PRO A 7 0.15 6.61 2.97
N LEU A 8 0.68 7.50 3.82
CA LEU A 8 1.78 7.15 4.71
C LEU A 8 1.34 6.13 5.78
N VAL A 9 0.16 6.33 6.38
CA VAL A 9 -0.42 5.38 7.33
C VAL A 9 -0.71 4.05 6.65
N LEU A 10 -1.28 4.07 5.43
CA LEU A 10 -1.50 2.85 4.65
C LEU A 10 -0.20 2.10 4.39
N ALA A 11 0.86 2.80 3.95
CA ALA A 11 2.17 2.21 3.71
C ALA A 11 2.77 1.60 4.97
N LEU A 12 2.68 2.32 6.10
CA LEU A 12 3.26 1.90 7.37
C LEU A 12 2.52 0.68 7.95
N VAL A 13 1.20 0.68 7.87
CA VAL A 13 0.36 -0.45 8.30
C VAL A 13 0.55 -1.66 7.39
N ALA A 14 0.64 -1.46 6.07
CA ALA A 14 0.92 -2.52 5.12
C ALA A 14 2.32 -3.12 5.32
N TYR A 15 3.31 -2.32 5.70
CA TYR A 15 4.69 -2.75 5.90
C TYR A 15 4.94 -3.43 7.26
N ALA A 16 4.57 -2.75 8.35
CA ALA A 16 4.86 -3.19 9.72
C ALA A 16 3.82 -4.16 10.28
N GLY A 17 2.63 -4.24 9.65
CA GLY A 17 1.56 -5.08 10.12
C GLY A 17 1.69 -6.54 9.68
N PRO A 18 1.33 -7.51 10.54
CA PRO A 18 1.19 -8.91 10.16
C PRO A 18 -0.04 -9.03 9.25
N TRP A 19 0.13 -9.70 8.13
CA TRP A 19 -0.94 -9.97 7.18
C TRP A 19 -1.67 -11.26 7.51
N THR A 20 -0.94 -12.28 7.96
CA THR A 20 -1.47 -13.58 8.38
C THR A 20 -0.81 -14.06 9.66
N GLY A 21 -1.54 -14.90 10.40
CA GLY A 21 -1.04 -15.63 11.57
C GLY A 21 -1.33 -14.93 12.90
N ALA A 22 -1.68 -15.73 13.91
CA ALA A 22 -1.62 -15.34 15.32
C ALA A 22 -0.52 -16.21 15.98
N GLY A 23 0.63 -15.61 16.32
CA GLY A 23 1.77 -16.34 16.93
C GLY A 23 2.97 -16.55 16.00
N GLU A 24 3.72 -17.66 16.18
CA GLU A 24 5.04 -17.94 15.55
C GLU A 24 5.03 -18.17 14.02
N GLY A 25 3.88 -18.06 13.35
CA GLY A 25 3.73 -18.15 11.89
C GLY A 25 3.30 -16.84 11.22
N GLN A 26 3.61 -15.71 11.83
CA GLN A 26 3.21 -14.40 11.33
C GLN A 26 4.01 -14.00 10.10
N VAL A 27 3.30 -13.63 9.02
CA VAL A 27 3.91 -13.08 7.81
C VAL A 27 3.70 -11.58 7.82
N TYR A 28 4.78 -10.82 7.83
CA TYR A 28 4.74 -9.36 7.83
C TYR A 28 4.91 -8.81 6.43
N GLY A 29 4.44 -7.57 6.23
CA GLY A 29 4.63 -6.87 4.97
C GLY A 29 6.10 -6.60 4.63
N TYR A 30 6.97 -6.49 5.65
CA TYR A 30 8.40 -6.31 5.42
C TYR A 30 9.07 -7.56 4.87
N ASP A 31 8.67 -8.77 5.30
CA ASP A 31 9.18 -10.04 4.76
C ASP A 31 8.83 -10.15 3.26
N LEU A 32 7.64 -9.66 2.88
CA LEU A 32 7.14 -9.64 1.50
C LEU A 32 7.77 -8.52 0.64
N ALA A 33 8.38 -7.52 1.26
CA ALA A 33 8.97 -6.36 0.59
C ALA A 33 10.51 -6.39 0.58
N GLU A 34 11.14 -7.34 1.26
CA GLU A 34 12.60 -7.43 1.42
C GLU A 34 13.31 -7.52 0.07
N THR A 35 12.88 -8.42 -0.81
CA THR A 35 13.45 -8.60 -2.15
C THR A 35 13.39 -7.33 -3.01
N THR A 36 12.30 -6.56 -2.88
CA THR A 36 12.15 -5.34 -3.67
C THR A 36 12.85 -4.15 -3.02
N LYS A 37 12.99 -4.13 -1.69
CA LYS A 37 13.78 -3.12 -0.96
C LYS A 37 15.23 -3.15 -1.41
N ASP A 38 15.83 -4.33 -1.52
CA ASP A 38 17.25 -4.46 -1.90
C ASP A 38 17.48 -3.95 -3.32
N CYS A 39 16.61 -4.31 -4.27
CA CYS A 39 16.67 -3.75 -5.63
C CYS A 39 16.45 -2.24 -5.70
N PHE A 40 15.62 -1.68 -4.81
CA PHE A 40 15.39 -0.24 -4.75
C PHE A 40 16.61 0.51 -4.19
N LEU A 41 17.28 -0.09 -3.19
CA LEU A 41 18.52 0.44 -2.61
C LEU A 41 19.68 0.39 -3.61
N ASP A 42 19.70 -0.62 -4.48
CA ASP A 42 20.66 -0.75 -5.57
C ASP A 42 20.39 0.17 -6.77
N LEU A 43 19.43 1.11 -6.65
CA LEU A 43 19.08 2.10 -7.70
C LEU A 43 18.67 1.46 -9.03
N ASN A 44 18.27 0.19 -9.02
CA ASN A 44 17.82 -0.54 -10.20
C ASN A 44 16.36 -0.95 -10.04
N PRO A 45 15.40 -0.01 -10.18
CA PRO A 45 13.98 -0.28 -10.05
C PRO A 45 13.46 -1.01 -11.31
N SER A 46 13.91 -2.24 -11.55
CA SER A 46 13.29 -3.11 -12.55
C SER A 46 12.12 -3.84 -11.90
N PHE A 47 10.91 -3.60 -12.38
CA PHE A 47 9.72 -4.41 -12.02
C PHE A 47 9.64 -5.70 -12.85
N THR A 48 10.73 -6.04 -13.54
CA THR A 48 10.90 -7.20 -14.41
C THR A 48 12.21 -7.91 -14.06
N GLY A 49 12.23 -9.24 -14.15
CA GLY A 49 13.42 -10.05 -13.87
C GLY A 49 13.59 -10.39 -12.38
N GLU A 50 14.83 -10.36 -11.89
CA GLU A 50 15.23 -10.79 -10.54
C GLU A 50 14.64 -9.94 -9.40
N CYS A 51 14.27 -8.70 -9.71
CA CYS A 51 13.63 -7.75 -8.78
C CYS A 51 12.10 -7.82 -8.77
N ALA A 52 11.50 -8.67 -9.61
CA ALA A 52 10.05 -8.83 -9.61
C ALA A 52 9.62 -9.57 -8.34
N PRO A 53 8.51 -9.15 -7.69
CA PRO A 53 8.00 -9.85 -6.52
C PRO A 53 7.73 -11.32 -6.87
N THR A 54 8.51 -12.20 -6.24
CA THR A 54 8.43 -13.64 -6.34
C THR A 54 7.43 -14.14 -5.31
N GLY A 55 6.34 -14.77 -5.76
CA GLY A 55 5.28 -15.21 -4.85
C GLY A 55 3.90 -15.31 -5.51
N SER A 56 2.90 -15.55 -4.67
CA SER A 56 1.49 -15.62 -5.05
C SER A 56 0.97 -14.25 -5.54
N LEU A 57 -0.21 -14.24 -6.18
CA LEU A 57 -0.88 -12.99 -6.58
C LEU A 57 -1.05 -12.02 -5.40
N ARG A 58 -1.29 -12.55 -4.20
CA ARG A 58 -1.37 -11.79 -2.95
C ARG A 58 -0.05 -11.13 -2.58
N ASP A 59 1.05 -11.88 -2.58
CA ASP A 59 2.37 -11.34 -2.21
C ASP A 59 2.75 -10.16 -3.11
N ARG A 60 2.52 -10.32 -4.42
CA ARG A 60 2.72 -9.24 -5.40
C ARG A 60 1.89 -8.01 -5.09
N LEU A 61 0.61 -8.18 -4.76
CA LEU A 61 -0.25 -7.05 -4.40
C LEU A 61 0.18 -6.36 -3.11
N VAL A 62 0.60 -7.10 -2.08
CA VAL A 62 1.12 -6.52 -0.83
C VAL A 62 2.36 -5.67 -1.12
N THR A 63 3.32 -6.21 -1.87
CA THR A 63 4.54 -5.49 -2.26
C THR A 63 4.22 -4.24 -3.08
N TYR A 64 3.29 -4.30 -4.03
CA TYR A 64 2.84 -3.12 -4.77
C TYR A 64 2.14 -2.08 -3.88
N THR A 65 1.42 -2.53 -2.84
CA THR A 65 0.76 -1.63 -1.90
C THR A 65 1.79 -0.88 -1.05
N VAL A 66 2.83 -1.59 -0.58
CA VAL A 66 3.91 -1.00 0.23
C VAL A 66 4.72 0.00 -0.60
N ILE A 67 5.19 -0.41 -1.79
CA ILE A 67 6.01 0.45 -2.65
C ILE A 67 5.18 1.61 -3.20
N GLY A 68 3.97 1.32 -3.66
CA GLY A 68 3.02 2.33 -4.13
C GLY A 68 2.69 3.33 -3.03
N GLY A 69 2.51 2.87 -1.78
CA GLY A 69 2.31 3.72 -0.61
C GLY A 69 3.51 4.61 -0.31
N ALA A 70 4.73 4.08 -0.38
CA ALA A 70 5.96 4.85 -0.21
C ALA A 70 6.12 5.93 -1.30
N ILE A 71 5.93 5.56 -2.57
CA ILE A 71 5.98 6.50 -3.70
C ILE A 71 4.89 7.57 -3.58
N ALA A 72 3.66 7.17 -3.23
CA ALA A 72 2.55 8.08 -3.01
C ALA A 72 2.83 9.06 -1.87
N ALA A 73 3.47 8.60 -0.79
CA ALA A 73 3.87 9.46 0.32
C ALA A 73 4.93 10.49 -0.12
N VAL A 74 5.96 10.07 -0.85
CA VAL A 74 6.99 10.97 -1.40
C VAL A 74 6.36 12.00 -2.36
N LEU A 75 5.52 11.55 -3.30
CA LEU A 75 4.78 12.43 -4.22
C LEU A 75 3.85 13.39 -3.47
N SER A 76 3.25 12.97 -2.36
CA SER A 76 2.38 13.82 -1.53
C SER A 76 3.14 14.92 -0.80
N VAL A 77 4.43 14.73 -0.50
CA VAL A 77 5.30 15.79 0.03
C VAL A 77 5.57 16.86 -1.03
N PHE A 78 5.79 16.45 -2.28
CA PHE A 78 5.95 17.38 -3.41
C PHE A 78 4.62 17.95 -3.94
N GLY A 79 3.49 17.34 -3.59
CA GLY A 79 2.13 17.71 -3.99
C GLY A 79 1.58 19.02 -3.41
N LEU A 80 2.40 19.80 -2.69
CA LEU A 80 2.06 21.16 -2.24
C LEU A 80 1.88 22.15 -3.40
N LEU A 81 2.25 21.79 -4.64
CA LEU A 81 1.88 22.54 -5.84
C LEU A 81 0.51 22.09 -6.40
N PRO A 82 -0.43 23.03 -6.68
CA PRO A 82 -1.82 22.72 -7.04
C PRO A 82 -2.01 21.91 -8.33
N LEU A 83 -1.07 21.95 -9.29
CA LEU A 83 -1.10 21.09 -10.47
C LEU A 83 -0.80 19.61 -10.15
N ILE A 84 -0.06 19.33 -9.09
CA ILE A 84 0.34 17.97 -8.68
C ILE A 84 -0.76 17.30 -7.86
N GLY A 85 -1.67 18.08 -7.25
CA GLY A 85 -2.76 17.60 -6.39
C GLY A 85 -3.71 16.59 -7.03
N ARG A 86 -4.01 16.72 -8.33
CA ARG A 86 -4.86 15.78 -9.07
C ARG A 86 -4.14 14.46 -9.36
N LEU A 87 -2.87 14.50 -9.73
CA LEU A 87 -2.05 13.31 -9.95
C LEU A 87 -1.87 12.51 -8.66
N THR A 88 -1.58 13.19 -7.55
CA THR A 88 -1.51 12.52 -6.24
C THR A 88 -2.83 11.87 -5.86
N SER A 89 -3.98 12.44 -6.21
CA SER A 89 -5.29 11.86 -5.90
C SER A 89 -5.54 10.56 -6.66
N LEU A 90 -5.12 10.47 -7.93
CA LEU A 90 -5.15 9.23 -8.72
C LEU A 90 -4.23 8.16 -8.12
N VAL A 91 -3.00 8.55 -7.76
CA VAL A 91 -2.03 7.61 -7.16
C VAL A 91 -2.55 7.07 -5.83
N VAL A 92 -3.07 7.94 -4.95
CA VAL A 92 -3.65 7.52 -3.66
C VAL A 92 -4.84 6.59 -3.86
N LEU A 93 -5.67 6.82 -4.88
CA LEU A 93 -6.79 5.94 -5.20
C LEU A 93 -6.32 4.56 -5.66
N ILE A 94 -5.33 4.50 -6.57
CA ILE A 94 -4.77 3.23 -7.08
C ILE A 94 -4.11 2.45 -5.94
N VAL A 95 -3.34 3.11 -5.10
CA VAL A 95 -2.65 2.48 -3.96
C VAL A 95 -3.67 2.02 -2.91
N GLY A 96 -4.68 2.83 -2.62
CA GLY A 96 -5.77 2.45 -1.72
C GLY A 96 -6.54 1.24 -2.21
N ALA A 97 -6.82 1.18 -3.52
CA ALA A 97 -7.45 0.02 -4.16
C ALA A 97 -6.56 -1.23 -4.07
N ALA A 98 -5.26 -1.09 -4.35
CA ALA A 98 -4.31 -2.21 -4.23
C ALA A 98 -4.29 -2.79 -2.80
N GLY A 99 -4.24 -1.93 -1.77
CA GLY A 99 -4.24 -2.37 -0.37
C GLY A 99 -5.55 -3.01 0.08
N ALA A 100 -6.69 -2.46 -0.35
CA ALA A 100 -7.99 -3.05 -0.07
C ALA A 100 -8.14 -4.42 -0.74
N VAL A 101 -7.74 -4.55 -2.01
CA VAL A 101 -7.80 -5.82 -2.74
C VAL A 101 -6.85 -6.85 -2.13
N ALA A 102 -5.63 -6.46 -1.75
CA ALA A 102 -4.68 -7.35 -1.07
C ALA A 102 -5.25 -7.91 0.23
N ALA A 103 -5.92 -7.07 1.03
CA ALA A 103 -6.56 -7.50 2.26
C ALA A 103 -7.77 -8.42 2.01
N VAL A 104 -8.58 -8.15 0.99
CA VAL A 104 -9.69 -9.03 0.60
C VAL A 104 -9.19 -10.39 0.11
N LEU A 105 -8.11 -10.43 -0.68
CA LEU A 105 -7.48 -11.69 -1.10
C LEU A 105 -6.97 -12.47 0.11
N THR A 106 -6.36 -11.76 1.08
CA THR A 106 -5.94 -12.38 2.35
C THR A 106 -7.13 -13.00 3.09
N LEU A 107 -8.29 -12.34 3.11
CA LEU A 107 -9.52 -12.87 3.71
C LEU A 107 -10.11 -14.07 2.95
N LEU A 108 -9.86 -14.17 1.64
CA LEU A 108 -10.32 -15.31 0.83
C LEU A 108 -9.41 -16.53 0.98
N GLU A 109 -8.10 -16.30 1.11
CA GLU A 109 -7.09 -17.35 1.26
C GLU A 109 -6.96 -17.85 2.71
N SER A 110 -7.29 -17.01 3.69
CA SER A 110 -7.20 -17.31 5.11
C SER A 110 -8.50 -16.98 5.83
N SER A 111 -8.83 -17.71 6.91
CA SER A 111 -10.01 -17.35 7.70
C SER A 111 -9.83 -15.98 8.36
N ALA A 112 -10.92 -15.25 8.58
CA ALA A 112 -10.89 -13.94 9.25
C ALA A 112 -10.19 -13.96 10.63
N GLN A 113 -10.17 -15.13 11.28
CA GLN A 113 -9.51 -15.37 12.56
C GLN A 113 -7.98 -15.44 12.45
N LEU A 114 -7.45 -15.72 11.26
CA LEU A 114 -6.03 -15.79 10.94
C LEU A 114 -5.51 -14.52 10.29
N MET A 115 -6.39 -13.55 9.98
CA MET A 115 -5.97 -12.24 9.48
C MET A 115 -5.27 -11.46 10.59
N GLY A 116 -4.04 -11.03 10.29
CA GLY A 116 -3.32 -10.13 11.17
C GLY A 116 -3.87 -8.70 11.10
N TRP A 117 -3.53 -7.88 12.09
CA TRP A 117 -3.99 -6.50 12.16
C TRP A 117 -3.48 -5.63 11.00
N GLY A 118 -2.39 -6.02 10.35
CA GLY A 118 -1.86 -5.36 9.16
C GLY A 118 -2.79 -5.47 7.96
N ALA A 119 -3.41 -6.64 7.76
CA ALA A 119 -4.38 -6.83 6.69
C ALA A 119 -5.67 -6.04 6.96
N TRP A 120 -6.19 -6.06 8.18
CA TRP A 120 -7.35 -5.25 8.58
C TRP A 120 -7.09 -3.75 8.47
N GLY A 121 -5.94 -3.30 8.94
CA GLY A 121 -5.54 -1.91 8.87
C GLY A 121 -5.31 -1.44 7.43
N SER A 122 -4.75 -2.30 6.56
CA SER A 122 -4.59 -2.01 5.14
C SER A 122 -5.94 -1.93 4.40
N LEU A 123 -6.91 -2.74 4.79
CA LEU A 123 -8.28 -2.64 4.28
C LEU A 123 -8.93 -1.31 4.67
N ALA A 124 -8.88 -0.97 5.97
CA ALA A 124 -9.47 0.26 6.49
C ALA A 124 -8.80 1.51 5.90
N ALA A 125 -7.47 1.56 5.89
CA ALA A 125 -6.70 2.65 5.32
C ALA A 125 -6.84 2.71 3.78
N GLY A 126 -6.95 1.56 3.11
CA GLY A 126 -7.18 1.48 1.67
C GLY A 126 -8.52 2.09 1.27
N VAL A 127 -9.60 1.75 1.98
CA VAL A 127 -10.92 2.37 1.81
C VAL A 127 -10.87 3.87 2.07
N ALA A 128 -10.18 4.30 3.12
CA ALA A 128 -10.01 5.72 3.41
C ALA A 128 -9.25 6.44 2.29
N CYS A 129 -8.21 5.80 1.70
CA CYS A 129 -7.45 6.34 0.57
C CYS A 129 -8.32 6.47 -0.68
N ILE A 130 -9.17 5.49 -0.97
CA ILE A 130 -10.14 5.56 -2.08
C ILE A 130 -11.10 6.74 -1.87
N ALA A 131 -11.67 6.87 -0.67
CA ALA A 131 -12.58 7.96 -0.34
C ALA A 131 -11.89 9.33 -0.47
N GLY A 132 -10.68 9.48 0.08
CA GLY A 132 -9.89 10.71 0.00
C GLY A 132 -9.42 11.06 -1.42
N GLY A 133 -9.09 10.05 -2.23
CA GLY A 133 -8.72 10.23 -3.64
C GLY A 133 -9.91 10.67 -4.50
N LEU A 134 -11.10 10.08 -4.28
CA LEU A 134 -12.34 10.48 -4.97
C LEU A 134 -12.75 11.91 -4.65
N ASP A 135 -12.61 12.33 -3.38
CA ASP A 135 -12.89 13.71 -2.96
C ASP A 135 -11.92 14.72 -3.62
N GLY A 136 -10.64 14.37 -3.73
CA GLY A 136 -9.64 15.15 -4.48
C GLY A 136 -9.95 15.29 -5.97
N LEU A 137 -10.48 14.25 -6.61
CA LEU A 137 -10.85 14.26 -8.03
C LEU A 137 -12.13 15.05 -8.33
N ARG A 138 -13.08 15.09 -7.40
CA ARG A 138 -14.31 15.89 -7.52
C ARG A 138 -14.08 17.40 -7.37
N GLY A 139 -12.83 17.82 -7.17
CA GLY A 139 -12.50 19.23 -6.98
C GLY A 139 -13.00 19.71 -5.63
N GLY A 140 -12.69 18.96 -4.56
CA GLY A 140 -12.93 19.39 -3.18
C GLY A 140 -12.61 20.87 -3.03
N ARG A 141 -13.66 21.65 -2.79
CA ARG A 141 -13.63 23.11 -2.65
C ARG A 141 -12.63 23.44 -1.55
N ASP A 142 -11.50 24.01 -1.94
CA ASP A 142 -10.86 25.07 -1.16
C ASP A 142 -11.60 26.38 -1.51
#